data_AF-A0A1B6GPH6-F1
#
_entry.id   AF-A0A1B6GPH6-F1
#
_cell.length_a   1.000
_cell.length_b   1.000
_cell.length_c   1.000
_cell.angle_alpha   90.00
_cell.angle_beta   90.00
_cell.angle_gamma   90.00
#
_symmetry.space_group_name_H-M   'P 1'
#
loop_
_entity.id
_entity.type
_entity.pdbx_description
1 polymer ?
#
loop_
_entity_poly.entity_id
_entity_poly.type
_entity_poly.pdbx_seq_one_letter_code
_entity_poly.pdbx_strand_id
1 'polypeptide(L)'
;MTNFFGVGGNPFTTPVGQRIEQATDASLASENWALNMEICDIINDTEEGPKDAIKALRKRLQQNAGKNYIVVMYTLTVLETCVKNCGRRFHVLVCNKEFIQELVKLIGPKNDPPTAVQEKVLSLIQSWADAFHS
;
A
#
# COMPACT_ATOMS: atom_id res chain seq x y z
N MET A 1 -25.24 2.86 -13.99
CA MET A 1 -23.93 3.39 -13.60
C MET A 1 -24.01 3.83 -12.14
N THR A 2 -23.74 2.93 -11.21
CA THR A 2 -23.75 3.24 -9.77
C THR A 2 -22.38 3.78 -9.37
N ASN A 3 -22.35 5.06 -8.96
CA ASN A 3 -21.19 5.70 -8.36
C ASN A 3 -20.84 4.99 -7.04
N PHE A 4 -19.75 4.22 -7.04
CA PHE A 4 -19.16 3.60 -5.84
C PHE A 4 -18.24 4.55 -5.05
N PHE A 5 -18.07 5.78 -5.50
CA PHE A 5 -17.24 6.80 -4.85
C PHE A 5 -18.13 7.71 -4.00
N GLY A 6 -18.15 7.54 -2.68
CA GLY A 6 -18.76 8.57 -1.83
C GLY A 6 -19.05 8.25 -0.35
N VAL A 7 -19.12 6.99 0.08
CA VAL A 7 -19.50 6.67 1.48
C VAL A 7 -18.47 5.77 2.16
N GLY A 8 -17.20 6.17 2.09
CA GLY A 8 -16.14 5.58 2.90
C GLY A 8 -15.53 6.68 3.75
N GLY A 9 -15.60 6.55 5.08
CA GLY A 9 -14.90 7.45 6.00
C GLY A 9 -13.40 7.54 5.67
N ASN A 10 -12.71 8.54 6.22
CA ASN A 10 -11.28 8.70 6.00
C ASN A 10 -10.52 7.39 6.35
N PRO A 11 -9.82 6.72 5.40
CA PRO A 11 -9.16 5.45 5.67
C PRO A 11 -8.18 5.48 6.85
N PHE A 12 -7.61 6.65 7.15
CA PHE A 12 -6.71 6.86 8.28
C PHE A 12 -7.40 6.99 9.66
N THR A 13 -8.73 6.88 9.75
CA THR A 13 -9.44 6.79 11.04
C THR A 13 -9.59 5.35 11.53
N THR A 14 -9.26 4.36 10.70
CA THR A 14 -9.29 2.94 11.07
C THR A 14 -8.03 2.57 11.87
N PRO A 15 -8.06 1.51 12.70
CA PRO A 15 -6.88 1.11 13.48
C PRO A 15 -5.64 0.88 12.61
N VAL A 16 -5.77 0.12 11.51
CA VAL A 16 -4.66 -0.13 10.58
C VAL A 16 -4.28 1.12 9.79
N GLY A 17 -5.24 1.97 9.43
CA GLY A 17 -5.00 3.20 8.70
C GLY A 17 -4.16 4.21 9.49
N GLN A 18 -4.41 4.34 10.79
CA GLN A 18 -3.58 5.19 11.68
C GLN A 18 -2.13 4.70 11.72
N ARG A 19 -1.91 3.38 11.78
CA ARG A 19 -0.56 2.80 11.79
C ARG A 19 0.14 3.01 10.46
N ILE A 20 -0.57 2.86 9.33
CA ILE A 20 -0.02 3.16 8.01
C ILE A 20 0.37 4.64 7.89
N GLU A 21 -0.44 5.57 8.41
CA GLU A 21 -0.10 7.00 8.39
C GLU A 21 1.18 7.30 9.18
N GLN A 22 1.33 6.71 10.36
CA GLN A 22 2.53 6.84 11.20
C GLN A 22 3.76 6.16 10.60
N ALA A 23 3.62 4.95 10.06
CA ALA A 23 4.71 4.16 9.49
C ALA A 23 5.27 4.76 8.19
N THR A 24 4.52 5.68 7.58
CA THR A 24 4.87 6.31 6.30
C THR A 24 5.02 7.82 6.43
N ASP A 25 5.27 8.31 7.65
CA ASP A 25 5.53 9.73 7.88
C ASP A 25 6.88 10.16 7.30
N ALA A 26 6.93 11.33 6.66
CA ALA A 26 8.15 11.81 5.99
C ALA A 26 9.24 12.27 6.98
N SER A 27 8.89 12.49 8.25
CA SER A 27 9.83 12.88 9.31
C SER A 27 10.59 11.70 9.92
N LEU A 28 10.24 10.46 9.56
CA LEU A 28 10.98 9.28 9.98
C LEU A 28 12.41 9.32 9.43
N ALA A 29 13.38 8.92 10.26
CA ALA A 29 14.76 8.79 9.84
C ALA A 29 14.99 7.56 8.94
N SER A 30 14.20 6.51 9.16
CA SER A 30 14.22 5.23 8.43
C SER A 30 12.89 4.51 8.62
N GLU A 31 12.72 3.36 7.99
CA GLU A 31 11.54 2.51 8.14
C GLU A 31 11.28 2.16 9.62
N ASN A 32 10.03 2.29 10.05
CA ASN A 32 9.60 1.84 11.36
C ASN A 32 9.12 0.39 11.28
N TRP A 33 10.04 -0.56 11.39
CA TRP A 33 9.74 -1.99 11.30
C TRP A 33 8.75 -2.48 12.36
N ALA A 34 8.76 -1.87 13.55
CA ALA A 34 7.79 -2.20 14.60
C ALA A 34 6.35 -1.87 14.13
N LEU A 35 6.13 -0.68 13.57
CA LEU A 35 4.82 -0.33 13.00
C LEU A 35 4.47 -1.19 11.78
N ASN A 36 5.44 -1.54 10.93
CA ASN A 36 5.18 -2.39 9.76
C ASN A 36 4.67 -3.79 10.18
N MET A 37 5.24 -4.37 11.24
CA MET A 37 4.79 -5.64 11.78
C MET A 37 3.44 -5.51 12.49
N GLU A 38 3.23 -4.46 13.28
CA GLU A 38 1.92 -4.18 13.90
C GLU A 38 0.80 -4.04 12.84
N ILE A 39 1.09 -3.44 11.69
CA ILE A 39 0.16 -3.37 10.56
C ILE A 39 -0.19 -4.78 10.05
N CYS A 40 0.79 -5.68 9.92
CA CYS A 40 0.57 -7.05 9.48
C CYS A 40 -0.30 -7.83 10.49
N ASP A 41 -0.03 -7.65 11.79
CA ASP A 41 -0.81 -8.27 12.86
C ASP A 41 -2.28 -7.83 12.79
N ILE A 42 -2.55 -6.52 12.67
CA ILE A 42 -3.93 -6.00 12.54
C ILE A 42 -4.62 -6.55 11.27
N ILE A 43 -3.90 -6.66 10.15
CA ILE A 43 -4.44 -7.22 8.90
C ILE A 43 -4.84 -8.69 9.09
N ASN A 44 -4.02 -9.48 9.78
CA ASN A 44 -4.26 -10.91 9.96
C ASN A 44 -5.35 -11.18 11.02
N ASP A 45 -5.35 -10.42 12.11
CA ASP A 45 -6.16 -10.72 13.30
C ASP A 45 -7.56 -10.11 13.28
N THR A 46 -7.85 -9.21 12.35
CA THR A 46 -9.16 -8.54 12.26
C THR A 46 -9.90 -8.85 10.97
N GLU A 47 -11.24 -8.82 11.01
CA GLU A 47 -12.07 -9.10 9.83
C GLU A 47 -11.96 -8.00 8.75
N GLU A 48 -11.94 -6.74 9.18
CA GLU A 48 -11.87 -5.57 8.28
C GLU A 48 -10.44 -5.15 7.93
N GLY A 49 -9.44 -5.61 8.68
CA GLY A 49 -8.02 -5.24 8.53
C GLY A 49 -7.52 -5.26 7.08
N PRO A 50 -7.71 -6.34 6.30
CA PRO A 50 -7.25 -6.39 4.91
C PRO A 50 -7.88 -5.31 4.02
N LYS A 51 -9.19 -5.07 4.14
CA LYS A 51 -9.91 -4.08 3.32
C LYS A 51 -9.50 -2.66 3.68
N ASP A 52 -9.39 -2.37 4.98
CA ASP A 52 -9.03 -1.04 5.46
C ASP A 52 -7.57 -0.70 5.17
N ALA A 53 -6.66 -1.67 5.28
CA ALA A 53 -5.26 -1.51 4.89
C ALA A 53 -5.13 -1.15 3.41
N ILE A 54 -5.81 -1.87 2.50
CA ILE A 54 -5.75 -1.57 1.07
C ILE A 54 -6.28 -0.16 0.76
N LYS A 55 -7.39 0.26 1.40
CA LYS A 55 -7.92 1.62 1.24
C LYS A 55 -6.91 2.67 1.72
N ALA A 56 -6.27 2.47 2.87
CA ALA A 56 -5.30 3.39 3.44
C ALA A 56 -4.01 3.46 2.60
N LEU A 57 -3.44 2.32 2.20
CA LEU A 57 -2.28 2.24 1.31
C LEU A 57 -2.53 2.92 -0.03
N ARG A 58 -3.68 2.62 -0.67
CA ARG A 58 -4.10 3.26 -1.93
C ARG A 58 -4.18 4.78 -1.77
N LYS A 59 -4.85 5.26 -0.72
CA LYS A 59 -4.99 6.69 -0.46
C LYS A 59 -3.63 7.36 -0.23
N ARG A 60 -2.76 6.74 0.56
CA ARG A 60 -1.42 7.28 0.88
C ARG A 60 -0.55 7.40 -0.37
N LEU A 61 -0.53 6.38 -1.24
CA LEU A 61 0.17 6.43 -2.53
C LEU A 61 -0.40 7.53 -3.44
N GLN A 62 -1.73 7.58 -3.62
CA GLN A 62 -2.37 8.56 -4.49
C GLN A 62 -2.16 10.01 -4.02
N GLN A 63 -2.17 10.26 -2.72
CA GLN A 63 -1.96 11.60 -2.16
C GLN A 63 -0.54 12.12 -2.40
N ASN A 64 0.45 11.23 -2.43
CA ASN A 64 1.88 11.56 -2.46
C ASN A 64 2.57 11.29 -3.81
N ALA A 65 1.89 10.65 -4.76
CA ALA A 65 2.37 10.50 -6.13
C ALA A 65 2.73 11.87 -6.75
N GLY A 66 3.96 12.01 -7.24
CA GLY A 66 4.46 13.29 -7.79
C GLY A 66 4.67 14.40 -6.76
N LYS A 67 4.63 14.11 -5.45
CA LYS A 67 4.76 15.11 -4.38
C LYS A 67 5.80 14.76 -3.33
N ASN A 68 5.71 13.56 -2.75
CA ASN A 68 6.60 13.15 -1.66
C ASN A 68 7.00 11.68 -1.83
N TYR A 69 8.16 11.47 -2.44
CA TYR A 69 8.66 10.14 -2.75
C TYR A 69 9.21 9.38 -1.54
N ILE A 70 9.53 10.06 -0.44
CA ILE A 70 9.87 9.41 0.83
C ILE A 70 8.64 8.67 1.35
N VAL A 71 7.49 9.35 1.42
CA VAL A 71 6.21 8.74 1.82
C VAL A 71 5.82 7.60 0.89
N VAL A 72 6.00 7.77 -0.43
CA VAL A 72 5.73 6.70 -1.40
C VAL A 72 6.61 5.48 -1.13
N MET A 73 7.92 5.66 -0.93
CA MET A 73 8.83 4.54 -0.64
C MET A 73 8.50 3.80 0.65
N TYR A 74 8.19 4.52 1.74
CA TYR A 74 7.74 3.88 2.97
C TYR A 74 6.41 3.15 2.78
N THR A 75 5.48 3.72 2.02
CA THR A 75 4.20 3.06 1.72
C THR A 75 4.40 1.79 0.90
N LEU A 76 5.30 1.79 -0.09
CA LEU A 76 5.66 0.60 -0.86
C LEU A 76 6.37 -0.46 -0.01
N THR A 77 7.13 -0.04 1.01
CA THR A 77 7.79 -0.95 1.94
C THR A 77 6.80 -1.60 2.91
N VAL A 78 5.83 -0.84 3.43
CA VAL A 78 4.69 -1.40 4.18
C VAL A 78 3.94 -2.41 3.31
N LEU A 79 3.61 -2.03 2.07
CA LEU A 79 2.90 -2.91 1.12
C LEU A 79 3.66 -4.21 0.85
N GLU A 80 4.98 -4.14 0.61
CA GLU A 80 5.83 -5.32 0.49
C GLU A 80 5.76 -6.23 1.72
N THR A 81 5.90 -5.61 2.90
CA THR A 81 5.90 -6.31 4.19
C THR A 81 4.58 -7.03 4.40
N CYS A 82 3.45 -6.37 4.11
CA CYS A 82 2.12 -6.98 4.18
C CYS A 82 1.97 -8.15 3.22
N VAL A 83 2.46 -8.06 1.98
CA VAL A 83 2.38 -9.21 1.06
C VAL A 83 3.17 -10.40 1.56
N LYS A 84 4.35 -10.18 2.15
CA LYS A 84 5.20 -11.26 2.70
C LYS A 84 4.66 -11.89 3.98
N ASN A 85 3.92 -11.13 4.80
CA ASN A 85 3.54 -11.56 6.16
C ASN A 85 2.03 -11.73 6.38
N CYS A 86 1.19 -11.33 5.42
CA CYS A 86 -0.27 -11.49 5.52
C CYS A 86 -0.77 -12.68 4.71
N GLY A 87 -1.95 -13.17 5.06
CA GLY A 87 -2.58 -14.31 4.39
C GLY A 87 -3.39 -13.96 3.15
N ARG A 88 -4.00 -15.00 2.57
CA ARG A 88 -4.81 -14.96 1.33
C ARG A 88 -5.88 -13.86 1.30
N ARG A 89 -6.48 -13.51 2.44
CA ARG A 89 -7.49 -12.45 2.56
C ARG A 89 -6.96 -11.08 2.11
N PHE A 90 -5.67 -10.80 2.37
CA PHE A 90 -5.00 -9.59 1.88
C PHE A 90 -4.54 -9.76 0.42
N HIS A 91 -3.98 -10.92 0.06
CA HIS A 91 -3.46 -11.18 -1.29
C HIS A 91 -4.52 -11.03 -2.38
N VAL A 92 -5.75 -11.52 -2.16
CA VAL A 92 -6.84 -11.38 -3.13
C VAL A 92 -7.16 -9.90 -3.42
N LEU A 93 -6.99 -9.02 -2.43
CA LEU A 93 -7.26 -7.59 -2.58
C LEU A 93 -6.08 -6.85 -3.23
N VAL A 94 -4.84 -7.24 -2.93
CA VAL A 94 -3.64 -6.60 -3.49
C VAL A 94 -3.40 -7.01 -4.95
N CYS A 95 -3.77 -8.24 -5.33
CA CYS A 95 -3.67 -8.74 -6.70
C CYS A 95 -4.85 -8.32 -7.59
N ASN A 96 -5.75 -7.47 -7.07
CA ASN A 96 -6.83 -6.90 -7.85
C ASN A 96 -6.27 -6.04 -9.01
N LYS A 97 -6.82 -6.24 -10.21
CA LYS A 97 -6.37 -5.58 -11.45
C LYS A 97 -6.35 -4.06 -11.33
N GLU A 98 -7.37 -3.45 -10.73
CA GLU A 98 -7.45 -2.01 -10.57
C GLU A 98 -6.32 -1.49 -9.66
N PHE A 99 -5.99 -2.20 -8.58
CA PHE A 99 -4.88 -1.83 -7.70
C PHE A 99 -3.52 -1.94 -8.42
N ILE A 100 -3.28 -3.00 -9.18
CA ILE A 100 -2.05 -3.13 -9.98
C ILE A 100 -1.93 -2.01 -11.01
N GLN A 101 -3.02 -1.65 -11.69
CA GLN A 101 -3.02 -0.53 -12.64
C GLN A 101 -2.71 0.81 -11.96
N GLU A 102 -3.15 1.03 -10.72
CA GLU A 102 -2.79 2.21 -9.94
C GLU A 102 -1.30 2.26 -9.61
N LEU A 103 -0.68 1.11 -9.28
CA LEU A 103 0.77 1.03 -9.08
C LEU A 103 1.55 1.31 -10.37
N VAL A 104 1.09 0.82 -11.51
CA VAL A 104 1.72 1.16 -12.81
C VAL A 104 1.58 2.66 -13.11
N LYS A 105 0.43 3.26 -12.81
CA LYS A 105 0.23 4.72 -12.97
C LYS A 105 1.11 5.52 -12.00
N LEU A 106 1.39 5.01 -10.81
CA LEU A 106 2.29 5.63 -9.83
C LEU A 106 3.66 5.89 -10.45
N ILE A 107 4.16 4.96 -11.27
CA ILE A 107 5.46 5.07 -11.92
C ILE A 107 5.42 5.69 -13.33
N GLY A 108 4.25 6.18 -13.76
CA GLY A 108 4.08 6.79 -15.07
C GLY A 108 4.73 8.18 -15.17
N PRO A 109 4.98 8.66 -16.40
CA PRO A 109 5.69 9.92 -16.65
C PRO A 109 4.99 11.15 -16.05
N LYS A 110 3.67 11.07 -15.82
CA LYS A 110 2.90 12.14 -15.16
C LYS A 110 3.41 12.48 -13.75
N ASN A 111 3.91 11.47 -13.03
CA ASN A 111 4.37 11.66 -11.66
C ASN A 111 5.87 12.01 -11.60
N ASP A 112 6.64 11.64 -12.62
CA ASP A 112 8.10 11.79 -12.66
C ASP A 112 8.80 11.17 -11.42
N PRO A 113 8.65 9.86 -11.21
CA PRO A 113 9.21 9.17 -10.04
C PRO A 113 10.73 8.97 -10.16
N PRO A 114 11.49 9.06 -9.05
CA PRO A 114 12.87 8.61 -9.00
C PRO A 114 12.99 7.13 -9.40
N THR A 115 14.13 6.74 -10.00
CA THR A 115 14.41 5.37 -10.45
C THR A 115 14.17 4.33 -9.35
N ALA A 116 14.57 4.61 -8.11
CA ALA A 116 14.38 3.70 -6.98
C ALA A 116 12.90 3.36 -6.71
N VAL A 117 11.98 4.31 -6.93
CA VAL A 117 10.53 4.07 -6.79
C VAL A 117 10.04 3.20 -7.95
N GLN A 118 10.53 3.45 -9.16
CA GLN A 118 10.19 2.65 -10.34
C GLN A 118 10.61 1.19 -10.15
N GLU A 119 11.86 0.97 -9.76
CA GLU A 119 12.42 -0.36 -9.48
C GLU A 119 11.64 -1.09 -8.39
N LYS A 120 11.28 -0.39 -7.30
CA LYS A 120 10.52 -0.97 -6.20
C LYS A 120 9.15 -1.47 -6.65
N VAL A 121 8.42 -0.67 -7.42
CA VAL A 121 7.10 -1.05 -7.94
C VAL A 121 7.19 -2.22 -8.91
N LEU A 122 8.15 -2.19 -9.85
CA LEU A 122 8.34 -3.27 -10.81
C LEU A 122 8.72 -4.57 -10.11
N SER A 123 9.61 -4.52 -9.12
CA SER A 123 10.00 -5.67 -8.30
C SER A 123 8.82 -6.27 -7.52
N LEU A 124 7.94 -5.43 -6.97
CA LEU A 124 6.71 -5.90 -6.31
C LEU A 124 5.79 -6.63 -7.28
N ILE A 125 5.48 -6.00 -8.42
CA ILE A 125 4.59 -6.60 -9.43
C ILE A 125 5.15 -7.93 -9.93
N GLN A 126 6.45 -8.00 -10.22
CA GLN A 126 7.11 -9.24 -10.64
C GLN A 126 7.03 -10.31 -9.56
N SER A 127 7.38 -9.97 -8.31
CA SER A 127 7.35 -10.92 -7.19
C SER A 127 5.95 -11.49 -6.95
N TRP A 128 4.91 -10.67 -7.12
CA TRP A 128 3.52 -11.11 -6.96
C TRP A 128 3.07 -11.96 -8.13
N ALA A 129 3.48 -11.62 -9.36
CA ALA A 129 3.23 -12.46 -10.52
C ALA A 129 3.84 -13.85 -10.30
N ASP A 130 5.10 -13.93 -9.87
CA ASP A 130 5.78 -15.21 -9.63
C ASP A 130 5.14 -16.00 -8.47
N ALA A 131 4.79 -15.33 -7.38
CA ALA A 131 4.26 -15.96 -6.17
C ALA A 131 2.79 -16.44 -6.31
N PHE A 132 1.98 -15.79 -7.13
CA PHE A 132 0.54 -16.04 -7.24
C PHE A 132 0.10 -16.59 -8.60
N HIS A 133 1.03 -17.08 -9.42
CA HIS A 133 0.77 -17.71 -10.72
C HIS A 133 0.16 -19.13 -10.65
N SER A 134 -0.21 -19.61 -9.46
CA SER A 134 -0.73 -20.97 -9.21
C SER A 134 -2.24 -21.06 -9.13
#